data_AF-A0A834TKU3-F1
#
_entry.id   AF-A0A834TKU3-F1
#
_cell.length_a   1.000
_cell.length_b   1.000
_cell.length_c   1.000
_cell.angle_alpha   90.00
_cell.angle_beta   90.00
_cell.angle_gamma   90.00
#
_symmetry.space_group_name_H-M   'P 1'
#
loop_
_entity.id
_entity.type
_entity.pdbx_description
1 polymer ?
#
loop_
_entity_poly.entity_id
_entity_poly.type
_entity_poly.pdbx_seq_one_letter_code
_entity_poly.pdbx_strand_id
1 'polypeptide(L)'
;MTEAAGTSTRPRTFKRKRKGTEGIIEIENPNLVKVKNVKAKEVDMEKKTELSRREREEIEKQKAHERYMRLQEQGKTEQARKDLERLAVIRQQRAEAAKRREEEKAAREQKKSEARK
;
A
#
# COMPACT_ATOMS: atom_id res chain seq x y z
N MET A 1 11.02 69.14 -46.32
CA MET A 1 9.75 68.67 -45.77
C MET A 1 9.39 67.39 -46.52
N THR A 2 9.83 66.21 -46.08
CA THR A 2 9.14 65.26 -45.15
C THR A 2 7.74 64.87 -45.58
N GLU A 3 7.56 63.59 -45.95
CA GLU A 3 6.48 62.66 -45.55
C GLU A 3 6.75 61.30 -46.22
N ALA A 4 7.33 60.33 -45.51
CA ALA A 4 6.69 59.34 -44.62
C ALA A 4 6.27 58.05 -45.38
N ALA A 5 7.02 56.99 -45.12
CA ALA A 5 6.89 55.66 -45.72
C ALA A 5 5.57 54.97 -45.35
N GLY A 6 4.83 54.50 -46.35
CA GLY A 6 3.61 53.72 -46.19
C GLY A 6 3.88 52.31 -45.66
N THR A 7 3.33 52.00 -44.49
CA THR A 7 3.35 50.70 -43.83
C THR A 7 2.35 49.73 -44.47
N SER A 8 2.81 48.88 -45.39
CA SER A 8 2.00 47.74 -45.89
C SER A 8 2.08 46.56 -44.92
N THR A 9 1.19 46.55 -43.94
CA THR A 9 0.96 45.38 -43.07
C THR A 9 0.27 44.27 -43.88
N ARG A 10 1.06 43.43 -44.55
CA ARG A 10 0.57 42.13 -45.04
C ARG A 10 0.30 41.22 -43.82
N PRO A 11 -0.88 40.57 -43.71
CA PRO A 11 -1.10 39.61 -42.64
C PRO A 11 -0.15 38.42 -42.87
N ARG A 12 0.84 38.27 -42.00
CA ARG A 12 1.68 37.07 -41.97
C ARG A 12 0.80 35.92 -41.51
N THR A 13 0.18 35.19 -42.45
CA THR A 13 -0.41 33.90 -42.16
C THR A 13 0.72 32.95 -41.77
N PHE A 14 1.03 32.87 -40.47
CA PHE A 14 1.93 31.86 -39.91
C PHE A 14 1.25 30.48 -40.03
N LYS A 15 1.29 29.88 -41.22
CA LYS A 15 1.10 28.44 -41.36
C LYS A 15 2.28 27.77 -40.67
N ARG A 16 2.06 27.23 -39.47
CA ARG A 16 3.06 26.40 -38.77
C ARG A 16 3.50 25.29 -39.74
N LYS A 17 4.76 25.31 -40.16
CA LYS A 17 5.35 24.22 -40.95
C LYS A 17 5.32 22.96 -40.08
N ARG A 18 4.58 21.93 -40.50
CA ARG A 18 4.63 20.60 -39.88
C ARG A 18 6.04 20.04 -40.06
N LYS A 19 6.58 19.36 -39.05
CA LYS A 19 7.96 18.85 -39.08
C LYS A 19 7.95 17.46 -39.69
N GLY A 20 8.85 17.21 -40.64
CA GLY A 20 9.06 15.87 -41.20
C GLY A 20 7.83 15.27 -41.88
N THR A 21 7.54 14.01 -41.59
CA THR A 21 6.49 13.20 -42.24
C THR A 21 5.09 13.41 -41.66
N GLU A 22 4.91 14.31 -40.68
CA GLU A 22 3.62 14.68 -40.07
C GLU A 22 2.55 15.21 -41.05
N GLY A 23 2.94 15.52 -42.29
CA GLY A 23 2.03 15.92 -43.37
C GLY A 23 1.76 14.84 -44.42
N ILE A 24 2.51 13.73 -44.42
CA ILE A 24 2.46 12.67 -45.44
C ILE A 24 1.70 11.45 -44.93
N ILE A 25 1.78 11.16 -43.62
CA ILE A 25 1.11 10.01 -43.02
C ILE A 25 -0.20 10.49 -42.39
N GLU A 26 -1.30 10.27 -43.10
CA GLU A 26 -2.65 10.42 -42.54
C GLU A 26 -2.92 9.25 -41.59
N ILE A 27 -2.78 9.51 -40.29
CA ILE A 27 -3.07 8.50 -39.26
C ILE A 27 -4.59 8.38 -39.12
N GLU A 28 -5.21 7.57 -39.97
CA GLU A 28 -6.61 7.13 -39.85
C GLU A 28 -6.74 6.02 -38.79
N ASN A 29 -6.25 6.26 -37.58
CA ASN A 29 -6.49 5.34 -36.48
C ASN A 29 -7.78 5.74 -35.77
N PRO A 30 -8.87 4.97 -35.89
CA PRO A 30 -10.16 5.28 -35.27
C PRO A 30 -10.09 5.28 -33.73
N ASN A 31 -9.08 4.66 -33.14
CA ASN A 31 -8.79 4.69 -31.70
C ASN A 31 -7.73 5.76 -31.33
N LEU A 32 -7.37 6.66 -32.23
CA LEU A 32 -6.43 7.75 -31.92
C LEU A 32 -7.12 8.76 -31.00
N VAL A 33 -6.99 8.53 -29.70
CA VAL A 33 -7.47 9.44 -28.66
C VAL A 33 -6.64 10.73 -28.75
N LYS A 34 -7.21 11.75 -29.39
CA LYS A 34 -6.62 13.09 -29.42
C LYS A 34 -6.51 13.60 -27.99
N VAL A 35 -5.29 13.85 -27.52
CA VAL A 35 -5.05 14.35 -26.16
C VAL A 35 -5.70 15.73 -26.05
N LYS A 36 -6.84 15.80 -25.36
CA LYS A 36 -7.53 17.05 -25.04
C LYS A 36 -6.93 17.58 -23.74
N ASN A 37 -6.36 18.78 -23.79
CA ASN A 37 -5.88 19.46 -22.59
C ASN A 37 -7.11 19.91 -21.78
N VAL A 38 -7.52 19.11 -20.80
CA VAL A 38 -8.57 19.48 -19.85
C VAL A 38 -8.00 20.46 -18.83
N LYS A 39 -8.75 21.52 -18.53
CA LYS A 39 -8.37 22.50 -17.51
C LYS A 39 -8.63 21.88 -16.14
N ALA A 40 -7.72 22.10 -15.19
CA ALA A 40 -7.78 21.53 -13.84
C ALA A 40 -9.11 21.80 -13.08
N LYS A 41 -9.87 22.82 -13.49
CA LYS A 41 -11.17 23.18 -12.89
C LYS A 41 -12.34 22.28 -13.30
N GLU A 42 -12.19 21.46 -14.35
CA GLU A 42 -13.24 20.57 -14.87
C GLU A 42 -12.98 19.10 -14.49
N VAL A 43 -11.96 18.84 -13.66
CA VAL A 43 -11.65 17.49 -13.17
C VAL A 43 -12.60 17.15 -12.04
N ASP A 44 -13.62 16.37 -12.38
CA ASP A 44 -14.64 15.86 -11.48
C ASP A 44 -14.06 14.75 -10.58
N MET A 45 -13.54 15.12 -9.40
CA MET A 45 -12.88 14.19 -8.45
C MET A 45 -13.84 13.17 -7.82
N GLU A 46 -15.16 13.36 -7.96
CA GLU A 46 -16.18 12.45 -7.40
C GLU A 46 -16.43 11.22 -8.25
N LYS A 47 -16.07 11.25 -9.54
CA LYS A 47 -16.03 10.04 -10.35
C LYS A 47 -14.79 9.28 -9.96
N LYS A 48 -14.95 8.37 -8.99
CA LYS A 48 -13.99 7.29 -8.72
C LYS A 48 -13.70 6.63 -10.06
N THR A 49 -12.57 7.04 -10.65
CA THR A 49 -12.00 6.39 -11.82
C THR A 49 -11.98 4.92 -11.45
N GLU A 50 -12.76 4.12 -12.17
CA GLU A 50 -12.80 2.70 -11.94
C GLU A 50 -11.37 2.20 -11.91
N LEU A 51 -10.91 1.80 -10.72
CA LEU A 51 -9.54 1.36 -10.47
C LEU A 51 -9.14 0.47 -11.64
N SER A 52 -8.05 0.84 -12.31
CA SER A 52 -7.54 0.09 -13.45
C SER A 52 -7.45 -1.38 -13.06
N ARG A 53 -7.67 -2.31 -13.99
CA ARG A 53 -7.63 -3.77 -13.68
C ARG A 53 -6.41 -4.14 -12.82
N ARG A 54 -5.26 -3.49 -13.11
CA ARG A 54 -4.02 -3.60 -12.34
C ARG A 54 -4.15 -3.16 -10.88
N GLU A 55 -4.77 -2.01 -10.63
CA GLU A 55 -4.95 -1.47 -9.28
C GLU A 55 -5.91 -2.32 -8.45
N ARG A 56 -6.94 -2.92 -9.08
CA ARG A 56 -7.85 -3.85 -8.38
C ARG A 56 -7.13 -5.12 -7.93
N GLU A 57 -6.32 -5.70 -8.81
CA GLU A 57 -5.53 -6.91 -8.49
C GLU A 57 -4.47 -6.63 -7.42
N GLU A 58 -3.82 -5.46 -7.45
CA GLU A 58 -2.85 -5.06 -6.42
C GLU A 58 -3.50 -4.87 -5.05
N ILE A 59 -4.67 -4.22 -4.98
CA ILE A 59 -5.43 -4.05 -3.75
C ILE A 59 -5.93 -5.39 -3.22
N GLU A 60 -6.37 -6.29 -4.09
CA GLU A 60 -6.81 -7.62 -3.68
C GLU A 60 -5.64 -8.45 -3.15
N LYS A 61 -4.47 -8.37 -3.78
CA LYS A 61 -3.24 -9.02 -3.31
C LYS A 61 -2.82 -8.48 -1.93
N GLN A 62 -2.88 -7.16 -1.73
CA GLN A 62 -2.62 -6.54 -0.43
C GLN A 62 -3.61 -7.03 0.63
N LYS A 63 -4.92 -6.99 0.33
CA LYS A 63 -5.97 -7.48 1.25
C LYS A 63 -5.83 -8.97 1.57
N ALA A 64 -5.44 -9.79 0.60
CA ALA A 64 -5.20 -11.21 0.81
C ALA A 64 -3.99 -11.44 1.73
N HIS A 65 -2.91 -10.69 1.52
CA HIS A 65 -1.74 -10.74 2.38
C HIS A 65 -2.06 -10.27 3.80
N GLU A 66 -2.77 -9.15 3.96
CA GLU A 66 -3.24 -8.67 5.27
C GLU A 66 -4.13 -9.68 5.99
N ARG A 67 -5.05 -10.32 5.25
CA ARG A 67 -5.90 -11.39 5.81
C ARG A 67 -5.07 -12.57 6.29
N TYR A 68 -4.07 -12.99 5.50
CA TYR A 68 -3.17 -14.07 5.86
C TYR A 68 -2.35 -13.71 7.12
N MET A 69 -1.76 -12.52 7.17
CA MET A 69 -1.02 -12.03 8.33
C MET A 69 -1.91 -11.95 9.56
N ARG A 70 -3.14 -11.43 9.42
CA ARG A 70 -4.12 -11.37 10.51
C ARG A 70 -4.55 -12.76 10.99
N LEU A 71 -4.71 -13.73 10.10
CA LEU A 71 -5.02 -15.12 10.46
C LEU A 71 -3.87 -15.78 11.22
N GLN A 72 -2.62 -15.49 10.84
CA GLN A 72 -1.42 -15.94 11.54
C GLN A 72 -1.34 -15.34 12.95
N GLU A 73 -1.52 -14.02 13.08
CA GLU A 73 -1.55 -13.32 14.37
C GLU A 73 -2.68 -13.82 15.28
N GLN A 74 -3.84 -14.11 14.71
CA GLN A 74 -4.96 -14.71 15.44
C GLN A 74 -4.71 -16.15 15.87
N GLY A 75 -3.59 -16.76 15.48
CA GLY A 75 -3.32 -18.16 15.78
C GLY A 75 -4.24 -19.12 15.02
N LYS A 76 -4.88 -18.69 13.93
CA LYS A 76 -5.86 -19.52 13.22
C LYS A 76 -5.22 -20.45 12.20
N THR A 77 -4.01 -20.12 11.72
CA THR A 77 -3.21 -21.01 10.87
C THR A 77 -2.65 -22.16 11.70
N GLU A 78 -2.49 -23.34 11.07
CA GLU A 78 -1.99 -24.52 11.78
C GLU A 78 -0.59 -24.33 12.38
N GLN A 79 0.26 -23.55 11.70
CA GLN A 79 1.59 -23.20 12.19
C GLN A 79 1.49 -22.36 13.46
N ALA A 80 0.67 -21.30 13.45
CA ALA A 80 0.52 -20.43 14.61
C ALA A 80 -0.14 -21.15 15.80
N ARG A 81 -1.07 -22.09 15.56
CA ARG A 81 -1.61 -22.95 16.63
C ARG A 81 -0.53 -23.78 17.30
N LYS A 82 0.30 -24.47 16.51
CA LYS A 82 1.41 -25.28 17.01
C LYS A 82 2.41 -24.44 17.81
N ASP A 83 2.71 -23.23 17.35
CA ASP A 83 3.62 -22.34 18.06
C ASP A 83 3.01 -21.79 19.36
N LEU A 84 1.72 -21.45 19.37
CA LEU A 84 1.01 -21.08 20.59
C LEU A 84 0.94 -22.23 21.60
N GLU A 85 0.69 -23.46 21.14
CA GLU A 85 0.69 -24.67 21.97
C GLU A 85 2.08 -24.91 22.59
N ARG A 86 3.15 -24.81 21.79
CA ARG A 86 4.53 -24.90 22.30
C ARG A 86 4.82 -23.83 23.35
N LEU A 87 4.42 -22.58 23.10
CA LEU A 87 4.58 -21.50 24.07
C LEU A 87 3.76 -21.73 25.34
N ALA A 88 2.56 -22.30 25.24
CA ALA A 88 1.73 -22.65 26.39
C ALA A 88 2.39 -23.73 27.26
N VAL A 89 2.95 -24.77 26.66
CA VAL A 89 3.70 -25.83 27.38
C VAL A 89 4.89 -25.22 28.13
N ILE A 90 5.67 -24.34 27.50
CA ILE A 90 6.80 -23.67 28.16
C ILE A 90 6.32 -22.81 29.33
N ARG A 91 5.21 -22.08 29.17
CA ARG A 91 4.63 -21.28 30.27
C ARG A 91 4.18 -22.16 31.43
N GLN A 92 3.54 -23.30 31.15
CA GLN A 92 3.14 -24.26 32.16
C GLN A 92 4.35 -24.81 32.93
N GLN A 93 5.38 -25.28 32.21
CA GLN A 93 6.61 -25.77 32.83
C GLN A 93 7.29 -24.72 33.71
N ARG A 94 7.31 -23.46 33.27
CA ARG A 94 7.85 -22.35 34.07
C ARG A 94 7.02 -22.07 35.31
N ALA A 95 5.68 -22.08 35.18
CA ALA A 95 4.78 -21.87 36.31
C ALA A 95 4.87 -23.02 37.33
N GLU A 96 4.94 -24.27 36.88
CA GLU A 96 5.11 -25.44 37.73
C GLU A 96 6.49 -25.43 38.43
N ALA A 97 7.55 -25.08 37.70
CA ALA A 97 8.88 -24.94 38.30
C ALA A 97 8.94 -23.81 39.35
N ALA A 98 8.25 -22.69 39.11
CA ALA A 98 8.13 -21.61 40.08
C ALA A 98 7.35 -22.06 41.33
N LYS A 99 6.18 -22.67 41.15
CA LYS A 99 5.36 -23.23 42.24
C LYS A 99 6.13 -24.26 43.06
N ARG A 100 6.80 -25.21 42.42
CA ARG A 100 7.61 -26.22 43.11
C ARG A 100 8.73 -25.60 43.94
N ARG A 101 9.37 -24.54 43.45
CA ARG A 101 10.40 -23.80 44.21
C ARG A 101 9.81 -23.04 45.38
N GLU A 102 8.63 -22.45 45.24
CA GLU A 102 7.94 -21.75 46.33
C GLU A 102 7.48 -22.72 47.42
N GLU A 103 6.88 -23.85 47.04
CA GLU A 103 6.47 -24.91 47.96
C GLU A 103 7.66 -25.52 48.72
N GLU A 104 8.77 -25.80 48.04
CA GLU A 104 9.98 -26.32 48.69
C GLU A 104 10.58 -25.30 49.67
N LYS A 105 10.60 -24.02 49.31
CA LYS A 105 11.06 -22.95 50.20
C LYS A 105 10.15 -22.81 51.42
N ALA A 106 8.84 -22.79 51.22
CA ALA A 106 7.85 -22.70 52.29
C ALA A 106 7.94 -23.91 53.24
N ALA A 107 8.04 -25.13 52.71
CA ALA A 107 8.21 -26.34 53.52
C ALA A 107 9.54 -26.33 54.31
N ARG A 108 10.62 -25.82 53.71
CA ARG A 108 11.91 -25.70 54.38
C ARG A 108 11.89 -24.62 55.47
N GLU A 109 11.15 -23.53 55.29
CA GLU A 109 10.94 -22.51 56.30
C GLU A 109 10.06 -22.99 57.45
N GLN A 110 8.97 -23.71 57.17
CA GLN A 110 8.13 -24.35 58.19
C GLN A 110 8.92 -25.35 59.03
N LYS A 111 9.72 -26.23 58.39
CA LYS A 111 10.60 -27.15 59.14
C LYS A 111 11.64 -26.43 59.99
N LYS A 112 12.16 -25.29 59.53
CA LYS A 112 13.12 -24.48 60.30
C LYS A 112 12.45 -23.73 61.46
N SER A 113 11.21 -23.27 61.30
CA SER A 113 10.47 -22.59 62.37
C SER A 113 9.97 -23.58 63.41
N GLU A 114 9.53 -24.77 63.00
CA GLU A 114 9.20 -25.88 63.91
C GLU A 114 10.42 -26.38 64.68
N ALA A 115 11.59 -26.50 64.04
CA ALA A 115 12.83 -26.89 64.73
C ALA A 115 13.41 -25.80 65.66
N ARG A 116 12.95 -24.55 65.56
CA ARG A 116 13.35 -23.44 66.44
C ARG A 116 12.38 -23.21 67.61
N LYS A 117 11.26 -23.94 67.64
CA LYS A 117 10.23 -23.85 68.67
C LYS A 117 10.38 -24.98 69.66
#